data_AF-A0A962HCJ5-F1
#
_entry.id   AF-A0A962HCJ5-F1
#
_cell.length_a   1.000
_cell.length_b   1.000
_cell.length_c   1.000
_cell.angle_alpha   90.00
_cell.angle_beta   90.00
_cell.angle_gamma   90.00
#
_symmetry.space_group_name_H-M   'P 1'
#
loop_
_entity.id
_entity.type
_entity.pdbx_description
1 polymer ?
#
loop_
_entity_poly.entity_id
_entity_poly.type
_entity_poly.pdbx_seq_one_letter_code
_entity_poly.pdbx_strand_id
1 'polypeptide(L)'
;MTDADLMLSLIYAGLVLAAVLSYSWLRRRAEIASRRSLADSEEAGLTEAPSLHPVVDPAICIGSGGCVRACPEKAIGIVDGKAVLVSPAACIGHGACAAACPVEAISLVFGSERRGVDIPEVTPEFESNVPGLYIAGELGGMGLIRKAAEQGRQAMASIARRRDPSFDLDVVIVGAGPAGIAAGLGAIEARLRYALIEQEEGLGGSVLHYPRRKIAMTAPVNLPVVGQMRFVEVSKEKLLDFWLDIVRRARLQIRYGVRMEGVECDGAGFSVHTTAGVLRTRSVLLAIGRRGTPRKLGVPGEELPKVVYRVLDPEQ
;
A
#
# COMPACT_ATOMS: atom_id res chain seq x y z
N MET A 1 19.81 -24.21 -54.61
CA MET A 1 18.76 -23.22 -54.31
C MET A 1 18.08 -22.89 -55.60
N THR A 2 16.78 -23.16 -55.71
CA THR A 2 15.99 -22.78 -56.89
C THR A 2 15.73 -21.27 -56.86
N ASP A 3 15.46 -20.63 -57.99
CA ASP A 3 15.08 -19.21 -58.04
C ASP A 3 13.83 -18.92 -57.19
N ALA A 4 12.96 -19.92 -57.01
CA ALA A 4 11.81 -19.87 -56.11
C ALA A 4 12.22 -19.82 -54.63
N ASP A 5 13.24 -20.57 -54.20
CA ASP A 5 13.76 -20.52 -52.82
C ASP A 5 14.39 -19.16 -52.50
N LEU A 6 15.06 -18.55 -53.50
CA LEU A 6 15.66 -17.23 -53.37
C LEU A 6 14.59 -16.13 -53.27
N MET A 7 13.55 -16.17 -54.12
CA MET A 7 12.42 -15.24 -54.02
C MET A 7 11.68 -15.36 -52.69
N LEU A 8 11.41 -16.59 -52.23
CA LEU A 8 10.74 -16.82 -50.96
C LEU A 8 11.57 -16.30 -49.77
N SER A 9 12.89 -16.52 -49.79
CA SER A 9 13.81 -16.00 -48.76
C SER A 9 13.84 -14.47 -48.73
N LEU A 10 13.81 -13.81 -49.90
CA LEU A 10 13.77 -12.34 -50.00
C LEU A 10 12.45 -11.76 -49.46
N ILE A 11 11.32 -12.44 -49.69
CA ILE A 11 10.02 -12.04 -49.14
C ILE A 11 10.04 -12.13 -47.61
N TYR A 12 10.51 -13.25 -47.04
CA TYR A 12 10.62 -13.39 -45.58
C TYR A 12 11.58 -12.37 -44.97
N ALA A 13 12.73 -12.13 -45.59
CA ALA A 13 13.68 -11.12 -45.15
C ALA A 13 13.07 -9.71 -45.18
N GLY A 14 12.32 -9.38 -46.24
CA GLY A 14 11.58 -8.12 -46.37
C GLY A 14 10.52 -7.93 -45.28
N LEU A 15 9.75 -8.98 -44.96
CA LEU A 15 8.75 -8.96 -43.89
C LEU A 15 9.39 -8.77 -42.51
N VAL A 16 10.48 -9.48 -42.22
CA VAL A 16 11.23 -9.32 -40.96
C VAL A 16 11.82 -7.92 -40.86
N LEU A 17 12.43 -7.40 -41.93
CA LEU A 17 12.97 -6.04 -41.95
C LEU A 17 11.87 -5.00 -41.72
N ALA A 18 10.72 -5.13 -42.38
CA ALA A 18 9.58 -4.25 -42.19
C ALA A 18 9.05 -4.29 -40.75
N ALA A 19 8.99 -5.48 -40.14
CA ALA A 19 8.58 -5.65 -38.74
C ALA A 19 9.58 -4.98 -37.77
N VAL A 20 10.89 -5.17 -37.97
CA VAL A 20 11.95 -4.54 -37.16
C VAL A 20 11.94 -3.01 -37.30
N LEU A 21 11.80 -2.50 -38.53
CA LEU A 21 11.72 -1.06 -38.79
C LEU A 21 10.46 -0.46 -38.15
N SER A 22 9.31 -1.12 -38.28
CA SER A 22 8.06 -0.68 -37.65
C SER A 22 8.17 -0.68 -36.12
N TYR A 23 8.74 -1.74 -35.55
CA TYR A 23 8.96 -1.85 -34.11
C TYR A 23 9.90 -0.78 -33.57
N SER A 24 11.03 -0.55 -34.24
CA SER A 24 12.00 0.48 -33.86
C SER A 24 11.43 1.89 -33.98
N TRP A 25 10.61 2.16 -35.00
CA TRP A 25 9.91 3.43 -35.15
C TRP A 25 8.88 3.68 -34.04
N LEU A 26 8.06 2.66 -33.71
CA LEU A 26 7.10 2.75 -32.60
C LEU A 26 7.81 2.96 -31.25
N ARG A 27 8.91 2.24 -30.99
CA ARG A 27 9.74 2.44 -29.79
C ARG A 27 10.28 3.87 -29.73
N ARG A 28 10.87 4.37 -30.82
CA ARG A 28 11.42 5.74 -30.87
C ARG A 28 10.35 6.78 -30.58
N ARG A 29 9.15 6.63 -31.15
CA ARG A 29 8.02 7.54 -30.87
C ARG A 29 7.62 7.52 -29.39
N ALA A 30 7.50 6.35 -28.78
CA ALA A 30 7.14 6.22 -27.37
C ALA A 30 8.22 6.78 -26.43
N GLU A 31 9.49 6.60 -26.79
CA GLU A 31 10.63 7.15 -26.04
C GLU A 31 10.69 8.68 -26.14
N ILE A 32 10.44 9.27 -27.32
CA ILE A 32 10.34 10.72 -27.47
C ILE A 32 9.25 11.29 -26.55
N ALA A 33 8.09 10.64 -26.47
CA ALA A 33 7.02 11.05 -25.55
C ALA A 33 7.47 10.93 -24.08
N SER A 34 8.17 9.86 -23.72
CA SER A 34 8.70 9.64 -22.36
C SER A 34 9.72 10.72 -21.97
N ARG A 35 10.65 11.06 -22.88
CA ARG A 35 11.64 12.14 -22.68
C ARG A 35 10.97 13.49 -22.50
N ARG A 36 9.91 13.77 -23.27
CA ARG A 36 9.15 15.00 -23.13
C ARG A 36 8.47 15.09 -21.76
N SER A 37 7.78 14.04 -21.33
CA SER A 37 7.14 14.02 -20.00
C SER A 37 8.15 14.20 -18.85
N LEU A 38 9.34 13.61 -18.99
CA LEU A 38 10.43 13.81 -18.02
C LEU A 38 10.88 15.28 -17.99
N ALA A 39 11.15 15.88 -19.14
CA ALA A 39 11.55 17.28 -19.24
C ALA A 39 10.47 18.23 -18.69
N ASP A 40 9.20 17.99 -19.02
CA ASP A 40 8.06 18.77 -18.50
C ASP A 40 7.99 18.68 -16.96
N SER A 41 8.28 17.51 -16.38
CA SER A 41 8.29 17.31 -14.92
C SER A 41 9.48 18.00 -14.24
N GLU A 42 10.65 18.00 -14.89
CA GLU A 42 11.84 18.72 -14.42
C GLU A 42 11.64 20.23 -14.43
N GLU A 43 11.09 20.77 -15.53
CA GLU A 43 10.76 22.20 -15.66
C GLU A 43 9.73 22.65 -14.61
N ALA A 44 8.73 21.81 -14.33
CA ALA A 44 7.72 22.09 -13.31
C ALA A 44 8.22 21.86 -11.86
N GLY A 45 9.44 21.35 -11.66
CA GLY A 45 9.96 20.97 -10.34
C GLY A 45 9.20 19.80 -9.69
N LEU A 46 8.49 19.00 -10.47
CA LEU A 46 7.66 17.87 -10.05
C LEU A 46 8.42 16.53 -10.15
N THR A 47 9.68 16.54 -9.72
CA THR A 47 10.63 15.42 -9.85
C THR A 47 10.56 14.42 -8.71
N GLU A 48 9.74 14.69 -7.69
CA GLU A 48 9.59 13.82 -6.53
C GLU A 48 8.21 13.18 -6.45
N ALA A 49 8.18 11.87 -6.20
CA ALA A 49 6.93 11.15 -5.96
C ALA A 49 6.39 11.44 -4.54
N PRO A 50 5.07 11.58 -4.37
CA PRO A 50 4.46 11.94 -3.09
C PRO A 50 4.44 10.79 -2.06
N SER A 51 4.67 9.54 -2.49
CA SER A 51 4.50 8.35 -1.65
C SER A 51 5.35 7.16 -2.12
N LEU A 52 4.82 5.92 -1.99
CA LEU A 52 5.44 4.72 -2.54
C LEU A 52 5.70 4.92 -4.03
N HIS A 53 6.89 4.60 -4.51
CA HIS A 53 7.21 4.71 -5.92
C HIS A 53 8.32 3.71 -6.32
N PRO A 54 8.41 3.36 -7.60
CA PRO A 54 9.45 2.45 -8.08
C PRO A 54 10.81 3.13 -8.14
N VAL A 55 11.85 2.47 -7.64
CA VAL A 55 13.25 2.76 -8.00
C VAL A 55 13.69 1.67 -8.95
N VAL A 56 14.18 2.08 -10.12
CA VAL A 56 14.61 1.17 -11.17
C VAL A 56 16.12 1.01 -11.11
N ASP A 57 16.60 -0.23 -11.01
CA ASP A 57 18.01 -0.52 -11.17
C ASP A 57 18.37 -0.55 -12.67
N PRO A 58 19.18 0.41 -13.17
CA PRO A 58 19.54 0.47 -14.58
C PRO A 58 20.46 -0.68 -15.01
N ALA A 59 21.19 -1.31 -14.10
CA ALA A 59 22.06 -2.45 -14.43
C ALA A 59 21.23 -3.71 -14.76
N ILE A 60 20.11 -3.91 -14.06
CA ILE A 60 19.22 -5.07 -14.24
C ILE A 60 18.15 -4.81 -15.31
N CYS A 61 17.70 -3.55 -15.45
CA CYS A 61 16.59 -3.21 -16.34
C CYS A 61 16.90 -3.53 -17.82
N ILE A 62 16.09 -4.38 -18.44
CA ILE A 62 16.20 -4.76 -19.86
C ILE A 62 15.34 -3.89 -20.81
N GLY A 63 14.67 -2.86 -20.30
CA GLY A 63 13.86 -1.96 -21.14
C GLY A 63 12.67 -2.63 -21.84
N SER A 64 12.03 -3.62 -21.21
CA SER A 64 10.92 -4.40 -21.79
C SER A 64 9.61 -3.61 -21.93
N GLY A 65 9.46 -2.51 -21.19
CA GLY A 65 8.26 -1.68 -21.17
C GLY A 65 7.05 -2.33 -20.49
N GLY A 66 7.21 -3.48 -19.81
CA GLY A 66 6.13 -4.11 -19.05
C GLY A 66 5.56 -3.19 -17.95
N CYS A 67 6.46 -2.52 -17.23
CA CYS A 67 6.10 -1.53 -16.21
C CYS A 67 5.33 -0.32 -16.76
N VAL A 68 5.68 0.15 -17.96
CA VAL A 68 5.00 1.27 -18.66
C VAL A 68 3.57 0.88 -19.01
N ARG A 69 3.38 -0.33 -19.59
CA ARG A 69 2.03 -0.83 -19.93
C ARG A 69 1.16 -1.08 -18.69
N ALA A 70 1.78 -1.43 -17.57
CA ALA A 70 1.08 -1.71 -16.31
C ALA A 70 0.74 -0.44 -15.50
N CYS A 71 1.24 0.73 -15.88
CA CYS A 71 1.04 1.96 -15.12
C CYS A 71 -0.23 2.71 -15.58
N PRO A 72 -1.32 2.71 -14.79
CA PRO A 72 -2.53 3.48 -15.10
C PRO A 72 -2.28 5.00 -15.12
N GLU A 73 -1.37 5.48 -14.27
CA GLU A 73 -1.06 6.91 -14.13
C GLU A 73 -0.11 7.43 -15.22
N LYS A 74 0.45 6.55 -16.06
CA LYS A 74 1.50 6.88 -17.04
C LYS A 74 2.73 7.59 -16.43
N ALA A 75 3.00 7.34 -15.15
CA ALA A 75 4.08 7.96 -14.39
C ALA A 75 5.49 7.40 -14.72
N ILE A 76 5.55 6.23 -15.38
CA ILE A 76 6.81 5.56 -15.76
C ILE A 76 6.87 5.41 -17.28
N GLY A 77 8.03 5.72 -17.86
CA GLY A 77 8.33 5.65 -19.30
C GLY A 77 9.65 4.93 -19.57
N ILE A 78 10.01 4.79 -20.85
CA ILE A 78 11.34 4.30 -21.25
C ILE A 78 12.17 5.49 -21.77
N VAL A 79 13.35 5.69 -21.19
CA VAL A 79 14.34 6.68 -21.61
C VAL A 79 15.70 5.99 -21.71
N ASP A 80 16.38 6.14 -22.85
CA ASP A 80 17.68 5.52 -23.13
C ASP A 80 17.68 3.99 -22.90
N GLY A 81 16.57 3.35 -23.27
CA GLY A 81 16.38 1.91 -23.11
C GLY A 81 16.15 1.44 -21.67
N LYS A 82 16.00 2.35 -20.70
CA LYS A 82 15.76 2.02 -19.29
C LYS A 82 14.42 2.59 -18.82
N ALA A 83 13.80 1.93 -17.85
CA ALA A 83 12.58 2.44 -17.25
C ALA A 83 12.90 3.60 -16.30
N VAL A 84 12.17 4.70 -16.42
CA VAL A 84 12.37 5.94 -15.65
C VAL A 84 11.01 6.47 -15.21
N LEU A 85 10.89 6.98 -13.98
CA LEU A 85 9.72 7.77 -13.58
C LEU A 85 9.75 9.10 -14.33
N VAL A 86 9.01 9.16 -15.44
CA VAL A 86 8.91 10.37 -16.27
C VAL A 86 7.92 11.38 -15.71
N SER A 87 7.04 10.98 -14.77
CA SER A 87 6.17 11.90 -14.05
C SER A 87 6.01 11.47 -12.59
N PRO A 88 7.03 11.70 -11.75
CA PRO A 88 7.05 11.26 -10.35
C PRO A 88 5.84 11.71 -9.54
N ALA A 89 5.42 12.97 -9.70
CA ALA A 89 4.26 13.52 -8.98
C ALA A 89 2.94 12.82 -9.31
N ALA A 90 2.81 12.21 -10.49
CA ALA A 90 1.63 11.43 -10.88
C ALA A 90 1.63 10.01 -10.29
N CYS A 91 2.74 9.55 -9.70
CA CYS A 91 2.82 8.21 -9.13
C CYS A 91 2.02 8.09 -7.83
N ILE A 92 0.97 7.26 -7.85
CA ILE A 92 0.16 6.97 -6.65
C ILE A 92 0.64 5.74 -5.86
N GLY A 93 1.74 5.09 -6.28
CA GLY A 93 2.33 4.01 -5.51
C GLY A 93 1.54 2.70 -5.46
N HIS A 94 0.82 2.36 -6.53
CA HIS A 94 0.05 1.11 -6.62
C HIS A 94 0.93 -0.14 -6.85
N GLY A 95 2.21 0.01 -7.24
CA GLY A 95 3.18 -1.08 -7.36
C GLY A 95 3.03 -2.02 -8.56
N ALA A 96 2.13 -1.72 -9.51
CA ALA A 96 1.90 -2.59 -10.67
C ALA A 96 3.12 -2.67 -11.61
N CYS A 97 3.95 -1.62 -11.63
CA CYS A 97 5.21 -1.62 -12.37
C CYS A 97 6.18 -2.69 -11.89
N ALA A 98 6.35 -2.84 -10.57
CA ALA A 98 7.21 -3.85 -9.96
C ALA A 98 6.71 -5.25 -10.30
N ALA A 99 5.41 -5.50 -10.12
CA ALA A 99 4.79 -6.78 -10.44
C ALA A 99 4.88 -7.15 -11.94
N ALA A 100 4.93 -6.17 -12.83
CA ALA A 100 5.03 -6.37 -14.27
C ALA A 100 6.49 -6.48 -14.78
N CYS A 101 7.49 -6.31 -13.92
CA CYS A 101 8.89 -6.34 -14.31
C CYS A 101 9.37 -7.80 -14.42
N PRO A 102 9.73 -8.29 -15.63
CA PRO A 102 10.09 -9.70 -15.82
C PRO A 102 11.48 -10.06 -15.26
N VAL A 103 12.27 -9.05 -14.90
CA VAL A 103 13.65 -9.20 -14.40
C VAL A 103 13.81 -8.59 -13.00
N GLU A 104 12.70 -8.26 -12.35
CA GLU A 104 12.67 -7.74 -10.97
C GLU A 104 13.57 -6.51 -10.72
N ALA A 105 13.89 -5.74 -11.78
CA ALA A 105 14.72 -4.54 -11.70
C ALA A 105 14.07 -3.35 -10.97
N ILE A 106 12.93 -3.54 -10.31
CA ILE A 106 12.14 -2.47 -9.71
C ILE A 106 11.90 -2.79 -8.24
N SER A 107 12.48 -1.96 -7.37
CA SER A 107 12.17 -1.95 -5.94
C SER A 107 11.12 -0.87 -5.66
N LEU A 108 10.22 -1.09 -4.71
CA LEU A 108 9.28 -0.05 -4.27
C LEU A 108 9.79 0.59 -3.00
N VAL A 109 10.05 1.90 -3.06
CA VAL A 109 10.55 2.69 -1.92
C VAL A 109 9.51 3.73 -1.51
N PHE A 110 9.57 4.19 -0.26
CA PHE A 110 8.64 5.17 0.28
C PHE A 110 9.28 6.56 0.41
N GLY A 111 8.86 7.51 -0.42
CA GLY A 111 9.42 8.87 -0.45
C GLY A 111 10.87 8.94 -0.98
N SER A 112 11.41 10.14 -1.17
CA SER A 112 12.77 10.38 -1.70
C SER A 112 13.83 10.46 -0.59
N GLU A 113 15.12 10.48 -0.91
CA GLU A 113 16.18 10.79 0.08
C GLU A 113 15.93 12.11 0.84
N ARG A 114 15.18 13.05 0.24
CA ARG A 114 14.85 14.37 0.81
C ARG A 114 13.47 14.44 1.46
N ARG A 115 12.56 13.52 1.12
CA ARG A 115 11.13 13.54 1.53
C ARG A 115 10.64 12.21 2.12
N GLY A 116 11.57 11.28 2.31
CA GLY A 116 11.37 9.92 2.77
C GLY A 116 10.73 9.87 4.15
N VAL A 117 10.05 8.77 4.40
CA VAL A 117 9.61 8.41 5.74
C VAL A 117 10.18 7.03 6.01
N ASP A 118 10.94 6.90 7.09
CA ASP A 118 11.42 5.60 7.53
C ASP A 118 10.21 4.69 7.77
N ILE A 119 10.14 3.61 7.01
CA ILE A 119 9.18 2.55 7.22
C ILE A 119 9.89 1.41 7.96
N PRO A 120 9.23 0.76 8.92
CA PRO A 120 9.80 -0.42 9.55
C PRO A 120 10.08 -1.51 8.50
N GLU A 121 11.19 -2.22 8.65
CA GLU A 121 11.41 -3.44 7.91
C GLU A 121 10.45 -4.52 8.39
N VAL A 122 9.80 -5.19 7.43
CA VAL A 122 8.78 -6.20 7.70
C VAL A 122 9.07 -7.42 6.83
N THR A 123 9.10 -8.58 7.46
CA THR A 123 9.23 -9.89 6.80
C THR A 123 7.99 -10.21 5.94
N PRO A 124 8.07 -11.19 5.01
CA PRO A 124 6.89 -11.69 4.30
C PRO A 124 5.76 -12.16 5.23
N GLU A 125 6.09 -12.56 6.47
CA GLU A 125 5.17 -12.98 7.52
C GLU A 125 4.53 -11.82 8.31
N PHE A 126 4.83 -10.57 7.93
CA PHE A 126 4.40 -9.33 8.59
C PHE A 126 5.05 -9.04 9.94
N GLU A 127 6.07 -9.81 10.33
CA GLU A 127 6.83 -9.59 11.57
C GLU A 127 7.89 -8.50 11.33
N SER A 128 8.04 -7.58 12.30
CA SER A 128 9.07 -6.56 12.24
C SER A 128 10.43 -7.13 12.68
N ASN A 129 11.44 -6.27 12.78
CA ASN A 129 12.72 -6.60 13.40
C ASN A 129 12.63 -6.89 14.92
N VAL A 130 11.46 -6.72 15.55
CA VAL A 130 11.20 -7.10 16.94
C VAL A 130 10.35 -8.38 16.95
N PRO A 131 10.89 -9.53 17.39
CA PRO A 131 10.18 -10.80 17.38
C PRO A 131 8.85 -10.74 18.15
N GLY A 132 7.75 -11.16 17.52
CA GLY A 132 6.39 -11.11 18.06
C GLY A 132 5.66 -9.78 17.86
N LEU A 133 6.33 -8.75 17.32
CA LEU A 133 5.71 -7.49 16.90
C LEU A 133 5.47 -7.53 15.39
N TYR A 134 4.21 -7.32 14.99
CA TYR A 134 3.76 -7.40 13.61
C TYR A 134 3.26 -6.04 13.14
N ILE A 135 3.35 -5.79 11.84
CA ILE A 135 2.95 -4.53 11.20
C ILE A 135 2.06 -4.83 10.00
N ALA A 136 0.90 -4.18 9.92
CA ALA A 136 0.01 -4.30 8.77
C ALA A 136 -0.66 -2.96 8.40
N GLY A 137 -1.07 -2.86 7.15
CA GLY A 137 -1.74 -1.69 6.61
C GLY A 137 -0.76 -0.59 6.21
N GLU A 138 -1.19 0.66 6.37
CA GLU A 138 -0.45 1.81 5.85
C GLU A 138 0.92 2.00 6.51
N LEU A 139 1.09 1.53 7.76
CA LEU A 139 2.36 1.61 8.49
C LEU A 139 3.48 0.84 7.77
N GLY A 140 3.16 -0.31 7.17
CA GLY A 140 4.09 -1.12 6.37
C GLY A 140 4.21 -0.66 4.91
N GLY A 141 3.78 0.57 4.59
CA GLY A 141 3.94 1.13 3.26
C GLY A 141 2.91 0.68 2.21
N MET A 142 1.70 0.25 2.60
CA MET A 142 0.63 -0.03 1.61
C MET A 142 -0.71 0.57 2.04
N GLY A 143 -1.01 1.78 1.54
CA GLY A 143 -2.20 2.57 1.93
C GLY A 143 -3.51 2.21 1.22
N LEU A 144 -3.63 1.04 0.59
CA LEU A 144 -4.84 0.62 -0.12
C LEU A 144 -5.74 -0.22 0.80
N ILE A 145 -7.06 0.03 0.80
CA ILE A 145 -8.04 -0.68 1.65
C ILE A 145 -7.92 -2.21 1.49
N ARG A 146 -7.91 -2.72 0.24
CA ARG A 146 -7.72 -4.16 -0.04
C ARG A 146 -6.41 -4.69 0.53
N LYS A 147 -5.30 -3.99 0.32
CA LYS A 147 -3.98 -4.44 0.76
C LYS A 147 -3.91 -4.44 2.28
N ALA A 148 -4.39 -3.38 2.93
CA ALA A 148 -4.45 -3.30 4.38
C ALA A 148 -5.24 -4.47 4.99
N ALA A 149 -6.46 -4.73 4.47
CA ALA A 149 -7.27 -5.86 4.94
C ALA A 149 -6.59 -7.21 4.69
N GLU A 150 -6.00 -7.43 3.51
CA GLU A 150 -5.30 -8.67 3.19
C GLU A 150 -4.06 -8.90 4.06
N GLN A 151 -3.27 -7.85 4.33
CA GLN A 151 -2.12 -7.93 5.23
C GLN A 151 -2.54 -8.25 6.66
N GLY A 152 -3.60 -7.60 7.18
CA GLY A 152 -4.13 -7.91 8.51
C GLY A 152 -4.54 -9.39 8.63
N ARG A 153 -5.18 -9.93 7.59
CA ARG A 153 -5.52 -11.36 7.50
C ARG A 153 -4.27 -12.25 7.48
N GLN A 154 -3.29 -11.94 6.64
CA GLN A 154 -2.07 -12.73 6.49
C GLN A 154 -1.21 -12.72 7.76
N ALA A 155 -1.08 -11.56 8.42
CA ALA A 155 -0.35 -11.43 9.68
C ALA A 155 -0.93 -12.37 10.77
N MET A 156 -2.26 -12.51 10.84
CA MET A 156 -2.90 -13.42 11.80
C MET A 156 -2.51 -14.88 11.58
N ALA A 157 -2.27 -15.32 10.34
CA ALA A 157 -1.83 -16.68 10.07
C ALA A 157 -0.45 -16.98 10.70
N SER A 158 0.43 -15.98 10.75
CA SER A 158 1.73 -16.06 11.41
C SER A 158 1.61 -16.01 12.93
N ILE A 159 0.84 -15.05 13.44
CA ILE A 159 0.59 -14.87 14.87
C ILE A 159 -0.06 -16.12 15.49
N ALA A 160 -0.96 -16.79 14.76
CA ALA A 160 -1.61 -18.00 15.22
C ALA A 160 -0.65 -19.17 15.50
N ARG A 161 0.57 -19.15 14.95
CA ARG A 161 1.64 -20.14 15.22
C ARG A 161 2.45 -19.84 16.48
N ARG A 162 2.33 -18.63 17.06
CA ARG A 162 3.09 -18.17 18.22
C ARG A 162 2.34 -18.28 19.56
N ARG A 163 1.22 -19.02 19.59
CA ARG A 163 0.40 -19.15 20.80
C ARG A 163 1.21 -19.65 21.98
N ASP A 164 0.94 -19.05 23.12
CA ASP A 164 1.55 -19.43 24.38
C ASP A 164 0.47 -19.37 25.48
N PRO A 165 0.10 -20.52 26.08
CA PRO A 165 -0.90 -20.57 27.14
C PRO A 165 -0.55 -19.74 28.39
N SER A 166 0.72 -19.36 28.59
CA SER A 166 1.16 -18.56 29.74
C SER A 166 0.73 -17.09 29.70
N PHE A 167 0.30 -16.60 28.52
CA PHE A 167 -0.20 -15.23 28.35
C PHE A 167 -1.73 -15.22 28.36
N ASP A 168 -2.35 -14.15 28.88
CA ASP A 168 -3.82 -14.00 28.86
C ASP A 168 -4.36 -13.75 27.45
N LEU A 169 -3.58 -13.05 26.62
CA LEU A 169 -3.89 -12.71 25.24
C LEU A 169 -2.83 -13.27 24.30
N ASP A 170 -3.28 -13.95 23.24
CA ASP A 170 -2.41 -14.38 22.14
C ASP A 170 -1.97 -13.18 21.30
N VAL A 171 -2.86 -12.18 21.12
CA VAL A 171 -2.55 -10.96 20.38
C VAL A 171 -3.28 -9.70 20.85
N VAL A 172 -2.58 -8.57 20.91
CA VAL A 172 -3.19 -7.23 20.94
C VAL A 172 -3.10 -6.60 19.55
N ILE A 173 -4.24 -6.20 18.99
CA ILE A 173 -4.36 -5.54 17.69
C ILE A 173 -4.64 -4.05 17.94
N VAL A 174 -3.80 -3.17 17.39
CA VAL A 174 -3.87 -1.73 17.62
C VAL A 174 -4.35 -1.01 16.36
N GLY A 175 -5.55 -0.42 16.43
CA GLY A 175 -6.23 0.29 15.34
C GLY A 175 -7.32 -0.55 14.67
N ALA A 176 -8.53 -0.01 14.56
CA ALA A 176 -9.70 -0.63 13.93
C ALA A 176 -10.00 -0.06 12.52
N GLY A 177 -8.93 0.19 11.75
CA GLY A 177 -9.02 0.38 10.31
C GLY A 177 -9.20 -0.95 9.54
N PRO A 178 -9.18 -0.93 8.20
CA PRO A 178 -9.35 -2.16 7.39
C PRO A 178 -8.41 -3.31 7.76
N ALA A 179 -7.13 -3.01 8.07
CA ALA A 179 -6.17 -4.01 8.51
C ALA A 179 -6.53 -4.62 9.87
N GLY A 180 -6.85 -3.80 10.86
CA GLY A 180 -7.21 -4.26 12.20
C GLY A 180 -8.53 -5.00 12.27
N ILE A 181 -9.54 -4.58 11.49
CA ILE A 181 -10.81 -5.32 11.37
C ILE A 181 -10.55 -6.70 10.76
N ALA A 182 -9.83 -6.77 9.64
CA ALA A 182 -9.52 -8.05 9.00
C ALA A 182 -8.67 -8.97 9.91
N ALA A 183 -7.73 -8.38 10.66
CA ALA A 183 -6.97 -9.10 11.67
C ALA A 183 -7.86 -9.61 12.83
N GLY A 184 -8.79 -8.79 13.31
CA GLY A 184 -9.75 -9.21 14.33
C GLY A 184 -10.62 -10.38 13.87
N LEU A 185 -11.09 -10.36 12.62
CA LEU A 185 -11.81 -11.48 12.02
C LEU A 185 -10.91 -12.73 11.88
N GLY A 186 -9.65 -12.56 11.48
CA GLY A 186 -8.67 -13.64 11.44
C GLY A 186 -8.38 -14.24 12.82
N ALA A 187 -8.36 -13.41 13.86
CA ALA A 187 -8.22 -13.87 15.24
C ALA A 187 -9.43 -14.71 15.69
N ILE A 188 -10.65 -14.31 15.32
CA ILE A 188 -11.87 -15.10 15.55
C ILE A 188 -11.80 -16.45 14.81
N GLU A 189 -11.47 -16.44 13.52
CA GLU A 189 -11.34 -17.65 12.70
C GLU A 189 -10.32 -18.63 13.30
N ALA A 190 -9.18 -18.11 13.74
CA ALA A 190 -8.13 -18.89 14.39
C ALA A 190 -8.44 -19.23 15.86
N ARG A 191 -9.54 -18.75 16.45
CA ARG A 191 -9.88 -18.91 17.88
C ARG A 191 -8.76 -18.41 18.81
N LEU A 192 -8.22 -17.23 18.52
CA LEU A 192 -7.22 -16.56 19.36
C LEU A 192 -7.90 -15.74 20.46
N ARG A 193 -7.26 -15.68 21.63
CA ARG A 193 -7.57 -14.71 22.68
C ARG A 193 -6.98 -13.37 22.25
N TYR A 194 -7.83 -12.42 21.88
CA TYR A 194 -7.36 -11.14 21.33
C TYR A 194 -7.97 -9.94 22.05
N ALA A 195 -7.28 -8.82 22.00
CA ALA A 195 -7.85 -7.50 22.27
C ALA A 195 -7.62 -6.59 21.07
N LEU A 196 -8.69 -6.02 20.52
CA LEU A 196 -8.63 -5.02 19.45
C LEU A 196 -8.98 -3.66 20.04
N ILE A 197 -8.04 -2.72 20.00
CA ILE A 197 -8.18 -1.37 20.56
C ILE A 197 -8.20 -0.31 19.46
N GLU A 198 -9.00 0.73 19.64
CA GLU A 198 -9.14 1.87 18.72
C GLU A 198 -9.18 3.16 19.53
N GLN A 199 -8.39 4.16 19.10
CA GLN A 199 -8.30 5.44 19.80
C GLN A 199 -9.53 6.33 19.54
N GLU A 200 -10.15 6.19 18.37
CA GLU A 200 -11.36 6.93 18.00
C GLU A 200 -12.61 6.29 18.61
N GLU A 201 -13.69 7.07 18.71
CA GLU A 201 -15.03 6.57 19.08
C GLU A 201 -15.73 5.85 17.92
N GLY A 202 -15.21 5.99 16.70
CA GLY A 202 -15.81 5.49 15.45
C GLY A 202 -14.93 4.48 14.72
N LEU A 203 -15.58 3.61 13.94
CA LEU A 203 -14.93 2.59 13.11
C LEU A 203 -14.32 3.18 11.83
N GLY A 204 -13.23 2.59 11.33
CA GLY A 204 -12.80 2.74 9.94
C GLY A 204 -11.44 3.42 9.74
N GLY A 205 -10.78 3.88 10.81
CA GLY A 205 -9.45 4.49 10.77
C GLY A 205 -9.36 5.59 9.71
N SER A 206 -8.40 5.49 8.77
CA SER A 206 -8.22 6.48 7.70
C SER A 206 -9.49 6.76 6.87
N VAL A 207 -10.37 5.77 6.68
CA VAL A 207 -11.63 5.93 5.93
C VAL A 207 -12.60 6.85 6.68
N LEU A 208 -12.64 6.77 8.02
CA LEU A 208 -13.48 7.64 8.85
C LEU A 208 -13.16 9.13 8.65
N HIS A 209 -11.90 9.44 8.33
CA HIS A 209 -11.42 10.80 8.15
C HIS A 209 -11.42 11.30 6.71
N TYR A 210 -11.96 10.52 5.76
CA TYR A 210 -12.16 11.00 4.40
C TYR A 210 -13.18 12.15 4.36
N PRO A 211 -13.06 13.07 3.39
CA PRO A 211 -14.11 14.05 3.09
C PRO A 211 -15.47 13.38 2.93
N ARG A 212 -16.52 14.09 3.29
CA ARG A 212 -17.91 13.63 3.09
C ARG A 212 -18.15 13.32 1.62
N ARG A 213 -18.93 12.27 1.34
CA ARG A 213 -19.27 11.83 -0.02
C ARG A 213 -18.05 11.44 -0.88
N LYS A 214 -16.85 11.30 -0.29
CA LYS A 214 -15.67 10.87 -1.04
C LYS A 214 -15.92 9.49 -1.62
N ILE A 215 -15.68 9.37 -2.93
CA ILE A 215 -15.63 8.10 -3.62
C ILE A 215 -14.26 7.45 -3.37
N ALA A 216 -14.29 6.24 -2.82
CA ALA A 216 -13.15 5.38 -2.62
C ALA A 216 -13.15 4.27 -3.67
N MET A 217 -12.03 4.14 -4.37
CA MET A 217 -11.80 3.02 -5.28
C MET A 217 -11.05 1.92 -4.54
N THR A 218 -11.51 0.69 -4.66
CA THR A 218 -10.84 -0.48 -4.09
C THR A 218 -11.07 -1.68 -5.00
N ALA A 219 -10.40 -2.78 -4.72
CA ALA A 219 -10.64 -4.05 -5.40
C ALA A 219 -11.23 -5.07 -4.41
N PRO A 220 -11.85 -6.15 -4.91
CA PRO A 220 -12.41 -7.18 -4.05
C PRO A 220 -11.37 -7.76 -3.09
N VAL A 221 -11.78 -7.99 -1.84
CA VAL A 221 -10.95 -8.59 -0.79
C VAL A 221 -11.72 -9.72 -0.11
N ASN A 222 -11.02 -10.78 0.28
CA ASN A 222 -11.61 -11.86 1.05
C ASN A 222 -11.45 -11.57 2.54
N LEU A 223 -12.56 -11.40 3.25
CA LEU A 223 -12.56 -11.15 4.68
C LEU A 223 -12.81 -12.47 5.42
N PRO A 224 -11.98 -12.84 6.41
CA PRO A 224 -12.20 -14.04 7.22
C PRO A 224 -13.60 -14.01 7.83
N VAL A 225 -14.23 -15.18 7.97
CA VAL A 225 -15.58 -15.37 8.55
C VAL A 225 -16.75 -14.75 7.75
N VAL A 226 -16.52 -13.69 6.96
CA VAL A 226 -17.57 -12.95 6.23
C VAL A 226 -17.67 -13.34 4.76
N GLY A 227 -16.54 -13.61 4.11
CA GLY A 227 -16.44 -13.87 2.67
C GLY A 227 -16.01 -12.64 1.86
N GLN A 228 -16.34 -12.63 0.56
CA GLN A 228 -15.76 -11.68 -0.39
C GLN A 228 -16.48 -10.32 -0.37
N MET A 229 -15.74 -9.27 0.00
CA MET A 229 -16.12 -7.88 -0.22
C MET A 229 -15.93 -7.54 -1.70
N ARG A 230 -17.00 -7.13 -2.39
CA ARG A 230 -16.96 -6.78 -3.83
C ARG A 230 -17.30 -5.31 -4.04
N PHE A 231 -16.31 -4.45 -3.83
CA PHE A 231 -16.40 -3.04 -4.25
C PHE A 231 -15.32 -2.75 -5.28
N VAL A 232 -15.71 -2.02 -6.31
CA VAL A 232 -14.80 -1.36 -7.28
C VAL A 232 -14.76 0.13 -6.96
N GLU A 233 -15.94 0.70 -6.73
CA GLU A 233 -16.16 2.10 -6.37
C GLU A 233 -17.24 2.18 -5.28
N VAL A 234 -17.00 2.95 -4.21
CA VAL A 234 -17.92 3.04 -3.06
C VAL A 234 -17.78 4.39 -2.36
N SER A 235 -18.88 4.96 -1.86
CA SER A 235 -18.78 6.16 -1.03
C SER A 235 -18.20 5.83 0.35
N LYS A 236 -17.56 6.80 0.98
CA LYS A 236 -17.08 6.71 2.37
C LYS A 236 -18.14 6.13 3.29
N GLU A 237 -19.35 6.67 3.26
CA GLU A 237 -20.44 6.32 4.17
C GLU A 237 -20.87 4.87 3.97
N LYS A 238 -21.11 4.44 2.71
CA LYS A 238 -21.45 3.05 2.39
C LYS A 238 -20.35 2.07 2.79
N LEU A 239 -19.09 2.47 2.66
CA LEU A 239 -17.95 1.66 3.07
C LEU A 239 -17.91 1.49 4.59
N LEU A 240 -18.17 2.55 5.35
CA LEU A 240 -18.25 2.48 6.81
C LEU A 240 -19.43 1.62 7.28
N ASP A 241 -20.61 1.78 6.65
CA ASP A 241 -21.79 0.95 6.93
C ASP A 241 -21.51 -0.54 6.71
N PHE A 242 -20.79 -0.86 5.64
CA PHE A 242 -20.34 -2.23 5.36
C PHE A 242 -19.43 -2.77 6.47
N TRP A 243 -18.45 -1.99 6.91
CA TRP A 243 -17.58 -2.40 8.02
C TRP A 243 -18.34 -2.56 9.34
N LEU A 244 -19.30 -1.68 9.64
CA LEU A 244 -20.15 -1.77 10.83
C LEU A 244 -21.05 -3.01 10.81
N ASP A 245 -21.60 -3.37 9.64
CA ASP A 245 -22.36 -4.61 9.46
C ASP A 245 -21.49 -5.85 9.71
N ILE A 246 -20.24 -5.85 9.23
CA ILE A 246 -19.28 -6.92 9.50
C ILE A 246 -18.99 -7.08 10.98
N VAL A 247 -18.65 -5.99 11.66
CA VAL A 247 -18.33 -5.99 13.10
C VAL A 247 -19.49 -6.59 13.89
N ARG A 248 -20.73 -6.20 13.56
CA ARG A 248 -21.94 -6.74 14.20
C ARG A 248 -22.15 -8.22 13.92
N ARG A 249 -22.09 -8.65 12.65
CA ARG A 249 -22.34 -10.05 12.25
C ARG A 249 -21.30 -11.01 12.82
N ALA A 250 -20.03 -10.62 12.78
CA ALA A 250 -18.92 -11.42 13.32
C ALA A 250 -18.81 -11.33 14.85
N ARG A 251 -19.62 -10.47 15.50
CA ARG A 251 -19.52 -10.15 16.94
C ARG A 251 -18.11 -9.74 17.35
N LEU A 252 -17.42 -9.01 16.47
CA LEU A 252 -16.06 -8.57 16.68
C LEU A 252 -16.02 -7.56 17.84
N GLN A 253 -15.31 -7.91 18.90
CA GLN A 253 -15.12 -7.04 20.07
C GLN A 253 -14.04 -6.00 19.77
N ILE A 254 -14.40 -4.72 19.88
CA ILE A 254 -13.50 -3.56 19.69
C ILE A 254 -13.63 -2.66 20.91
N ARG A 255 -12.50 -2.26 21.50
CA ARG A 255 -12.45 -1.28 22.59
C ARG A 255 -12.16 0.10 22.02
N TYR A 256 -13.21 0.89 21.82
CA TYR A 256 -13.13 2.27 21.34
C TYR A 256 -12.66 3.24 22.44
N GLY A 257 -12.14 4.40 22.06
CA GLY A 257 -11.62 5.40 22.99
C GLY A 257 -10.35 4.95 23.75
N VAL A 258 -9.69 3.88 23.30
CA VAL A 258 -8.49 3.30 23.92
C VAL A 258 -7.28 3.55 23.02
N ARG A 259 -6.47 4.54 23.40
CA ARG A 259 -5.23 4.88 22.70
C ARG A 259 -4.07 4.09 23.29
N MET A 260 -3.28 3.45 22.43
CA MET A 260 -1.97 2.91 22.82
C MET A 260 -0.98 4.06 23.02
N GLU A 261 -0.26 4.04 24.13
CA GLU A 261 0.74 5.05 24.51
C GLU A 261 2.17 4.50 24.42
N GLY A 262 2.33 3.19 24.56
CA GLY A 262 3.63 2.53 24.46
C GLY A 262 3.51 1.01 24.40
N VAL A 263 4.58 0.36 23.98
CA VAL A 263 4.72 -1.10 24.02
C VAL A 263 6.13 -1.45 24.48
N GLU A 264 6.21 -2.32 25.49
CA GLU A 264 7.48 -2.80 26.04
C GLU A 264 7.57 -4.31 25.84
N CYS A 265 8.74 -4.80 25.45
CA CYS A 265 9.03 -6.22 25.33
C CYS A 265 9.61 -6.72 26.65
N ASP A 266 8.98 -7.74 27.25
CA ASP A 266 9.42 -8.36 28.51
C ASP A 266 10.21 -9.67 28.28
N GLY A 267 10.72 -9.85 27.07
CA GLY A 267 11.55 -10.99 26.64
C GLY A 267 10.73 -12.11 25.98
N ALA A 268 9.60 -12.49 26.58
CA ALA A 268 8.71 -13.52 26.04
C ALA A 268 7.41 -12.95 25.43
N GLY A 269 7.00 -11.75 25.80
CA GLY A 269 5.83 -11.11 25.23
C GLY A 269 5.90 -9.60 25.35
N PHE A 270 4.74 -8.99 25.51
CA PHE A 270 4.59 -7.54 25.45
C PHE A 270 3.64 -7.03 26.52
N SER A 271 4.01 -5.88 27.09
CA SER A 271 3.13 -5.02 27.86
C SER A 271 2.73 -3.81 27.00
N VAL A 272 1.45 -3.76 26.59
CA VAL A 272 0.90 -2.67 25.79
C VAL A 272 0.24 -1.66 26.73
N HIS A 273 0.82 -0.48 26.83
CA HIS A 273 0.33 0.61 27.67
C HIS A 273 -0.75 1.38 26.90
N THR A 274 -1.91 1.59 27.53
CA THR A 274 -3.04 2.29 26.93
C THR A 274 -3.66 3.28 27.92
N THR A 275 -4.49 4.19 27.41
CA THR A 275 -5.31 5.10 28.23
C THR A 275 -6.28 4.38 29.17
N ALA A 276 -6.53 3.08 28.95
CA ALA A 276 -7.43 2.25 29.77
C ALA A 276 -6.68 1.19 30.60
N GLY A 277 -5.36 1.33 30.76
CA GLY A 277 -4.50 0.40 31.50
C GLY A 277 -3.57 -0.42 30.61
N VAL A 278 -2.95 -1.45 31.18
CA VAL A 278 -1.92 -2.27 30.52
C VAL A 278 -2.50 -3.61 30.08
N LEU A 279 -2.23 -4.00 28.82
CA LEU A 279 -2.60 -5.30 28.26
C LEU A 279 -1.35 -6.15 28.09
N ARG A 280 -1.32 -7.34 28.71
CA ARG A 280 -0.24 -8.32 28.52
C ARG A 280 -0.58 -9.30 27.42
N THR A 281 0.36 -9.55 26.52
CA THR A 281 0.13 -10.41 25.36
C THR A 281 1.40 -11.05 24.83
N ARG A 282 1.24 -12.18 24.14
CA ARG A 282 2.35 -12.86 23.47
C ARG A 282 2.80 -12.15 22.18
N SER A 283 1.87 -11.54 21.44
CA SER A 283 2.16 -10.85 20.18
C SER A 283 1.40 -9.54 20.07
N VAL A 284 1.95 -8.58 19.31
CA VAL A 284 1.28 -7.30 19.04
C VAL A 284 1.19 -7.09 17.54
N LEU A 285 0.02 -6.69 17.04
CA LEU A 285 -0.14 -6.24 15.66
C LEU A 285 -0.43 -4.74 15.64
N LEU A 286 0.51 -3.98 15.06
CA LEU A 286 0.35 -2.55 14.80
C LEU A 286 -0.37 -2.34 13.47
N ALA A 287 -1.63 -1.94 13.54
CA ALA A 287 -2.51 -1.62 12.40
C ALA A 287 -2.97 -0.14 12.44
N ILE A 288 -2.11 0.73 12.98
CA ILE A 288 -2.41 2.13 13.34
C ILE A 288 -2.49 3.10 12.15
N GLY A 289 -2.10 2.67 10.96
CA GLY A 289 -2.02 3.53 9.77
C GLY A 289 -1.00 4.68 9.94
N ARG A 290 -1.13 5.75 9.15
CA ARG A 290 -0.25 6.95 9.26
C ARG A 290 -0.98 8.29 9.25
N ARG A 291 -2.32 8.29 9.18
CA ARG A 291 -3.13 9.52 9.07
C ARG A 291 -3.40 10.24 10.39
N GLY A 292 -3.06 9.65 11.54
CA GLY A 292 -3.38 10.21 12.86
C GLY A 292 -2.70 11.56 13.12
N THR A 293 -1.39 11.65 12.89
CA THR A 293 -0.60 12.84 13.18
C THR A 293 -0.12 13.48 11.87
N PRO A 294 -0.65 14.66 11.47
CA PRO A 294 -0.23 15.30 10.22
C PRO A 294 1.21 15.83 10.33
N ARG A 295 1.94 15.85 9.21
CA ARG A 295 3.16 16.63 9.09
C ARG A 295 2.79 18.11 9.11
N LYS A 296 3.31 18.85 10.11
CA LYS A 296 3.15 20.30 10.24
C LYS A 296 3.89 21.04 9.12
N LEU A 297 3.43 22.23 8.76
CA LEU A 297 4.01 23.03 7.69
C LEU A 297 5.36 23.65 8.10
N GLY A 298 5.55 23.93 9.39
CA GLY A 298 6.78 24.52 9.94
C GLY A 298 7.01 25.96 9.49
N VAL A 299 5.95 26.70 9.15
CA VAL A 299 6.02 28.08 8.64
C VAL A 299 5.24 29.05 9.54
N PRO A 300 5.64 30.34 9.60
CA PRO A 300 4.87 31.35 10.31
C PRO A 300 3.43 31.42 9.81
N GLY A 301 2.47 31.39 10.75
CA GLY A 301 1.04 31.42 10.45
C GLY A 301 0.39 30.04 10.26
N GLU A 302 1.11 28.93 10.43
CA GLU A 302 0.53 27.58 10.35
C GLU A 302 -0.53 27.27 11.43
N GLU A 303 -0.53 28.05 12.52
CA GLU A 303 -1.48 27.94 13.63
C GLU A 303 -2.74 28.84 13.44
N LEU A 304 -2.84 29.55 12.30
CA LEU A 304 -4.02 30.36 12.02
C LEU A 304 -5.27 29.46 11.84
N PRO A 305 -6.48 29.89 12.28
CA PRO A 305 -7.69 29.08 12.21
C PRO A 305 -8.10 28.60 10.80
N LYS A 306 -7.63 29.31 9.76
CA LYS A 306 -7.86 28.96 8.35
C LYS A 306 -6.93 27.86 7.83
N VAL A 307 -5.90 27.48 8.57
CA VAL A 307 -4.95 26.43 8.19
C VAL A 307 -5.45 25.13 8.77
N VAL A 308 -5.91 24.23 7.89
CA VAL A 308 -6.43 22.91 8.26
C VAL A 308 -5.61 21.82 7.61
N TYR A 309 -5.29 20.77 8.39
CA TYR A 309 -4.55 19.60 7.93
C TYR A 309 -5.47 18.48 7.40
N ARG A 310 -6.77 18.77 7.30
CA ARG A 310 -7.80 17.83 6.87
C ARG A 310 -8.91 18.58 6.15
N VAL A 311 -9.28 18.11 4.98
CA VAL A 311 -10.48 18.54 4.26
C VAL A 311 -11.66 17.70 4.76
N LEU A 312 -12.69 18.34 5.32
CA LEU A 312 -13.88 17.65 5.83
C LEU A 312 -15.01 17.66 4.80
N ASP A 313 -15.21 18.81 4.15
CA ASP A 313 -16.17 18.98 3.06
C ASP A 313 -15.46 19.63 1.87
N PRO A 314 -15.60 19.10 0.64
CA PRO A 314 -15.06 19.76 -0.55
C PRO A 314 -15.68 21.14 -0.82
N GLU A 315 -16.81 21.49 -0.19
CA GLU A 315 -17.44 22.81 -0.27
C GLU A 315 -16.85 23.84 0.72
N GLN A 316 -15.90 23.45 1.59
CA GLN A 316 -15.15 24.37 2.47
C GLN A 316 -14.12 25.20 1.69
#